data_AF-A0A1B6JVK3-F1
#
_entry.id   AF-A0A1B6JVK3-F1
#
_cell.length_a   1.000
_cell.length_b   1.000
_cell.length_c   1.000
_cell.angle_alpha   90.00
_cell.angle_beta   90.00
_cell.angle_gamma   90.00
#
_symmetry.space_group_name_H-M   'P 1'
#
loop_
_entity.id
_entity.type
_entity.pdbx_description
1 polymer ?
#
loop_
_entity_poly.entity_id
_entity_poly.type
_entity_poly.pdbx_seq_one_letter_code
_entity_poly.pdbx_strand_id
1 'polypeptide(L)'
;MADGVPSWMDESFVTAALQGGPNNEPTVSIVSLKVIPPTTVEGYSSDIFRVQVSYRKGDSTNEESKSLVVKVPNSSALINVLLGPISCQKEFRHHKELLPKMMKIVNCAFAPQTFYSTVEKVVVMEDLKADYRMVARNVQLDFEHCKLVLATLAKYHASSVALYKENKELIEFVGKEVFFPEGGPLRQWVELGTRTLGESLQKQGYKEYADVFLSRADNIWDLLVESMKPQPGHLNVLNHGDLWLFNLFFKYNEAKEPVEVKFIDYQASRYTLPVMDLV
;
A
#
# COMPACT_ATOMS: atom_id res chain seq x y z
N MET A 1 -19.25 22.40 -4.28
CA MET A 1 -18.15 21.47 -3.97
C MET A 1 -16.94 22.30 -3.56
N ALA A 2 -16.14 21.83 -2.62
CA ALA A 2 -14.88 22.50 -2.25
C ALA A 2 -13.85 22.38 -3.39
N ASP A 3 -12.95 23.36 -3.52
CA ASP A 3 -11.88 23.33 -4.52
C ASP A 3 -11.04 22.05 -4.40
N GLY A 4 -10.72 21.43 -5.54
CA GLY A 4 -9.86 20.24 -5.61
C GLY A 4 -10.56 18.88 -5.44
N VAL A 5 -11.87 18.84 -5.19
CA VAL A 5 -12.64 17.58 -5.17
C VAL A 5 -13.12 17.21 -6.59
N PRO A 6 -12.81 16.01 -7.12
CA PRO A 6 -13.30 15.57 -8.42
C PRO A 6 -14.83 15.50 -8.47
N SER A 7 -15.43 15.92 -9.59
CA SER A 7 -16.89 15.97 -9.75
C SER A 7 -17.59 14.62 -9.67
N TRP A 8 -16.88 13.53 -9.96
CA TRP A 8 -17.38 12.15 -9.86
C TRP A 8 -17.41 11.62 -8.42
N MET A 9 -16.79 12.30 -7.45
CA MET A 9 -16.80 11.89 -6.04
C MET A 9 -18.05 12.42 -5.35
N ASP A 10 -19.20 12.01 -5.86
CA ASP A 10 -20.53 12.43 -5.43
C ASP A 10 -21.27 11.33 -4.63
N GLU A 11 -22.55 11.57 -4.31
CA GLU A 11 -23.38 10.61 -3.60
C GLU A 11 -23.57 9.29 -4.37
N SER A 12 -23.60 9.33 -5.70
CA SER A 12 -23.76 8.13 -6.54
C SER A 12 -22.54 7.23 -6.43
N PHE A 13 -21.34 7.82 -6.46
CA PHE A 13 -20.07 7.10 -6.25
C PHE A 13 -20.02 6.43 -4.88
N VAL A 14 -20.33 7.18 -3.81
CA VAL A 14 -20.28 6.64 -2.44
C VAL A 14 -21.35 5.57 -2.22
N THR A 15 -22.54 5.74 -2.80
CA THR A 15 -23.62 4.74 -2.76
C THR A 15 -23.18 3.43 -3.40
N ALA A 16 -22.62 3.48 -4.62
CA ALA A 16 -22.11 2.29 -5.31
C ALA A 16 -20.97 1.61 -4.53
N ALA A 17 -20.10 2.40 -3.89
CA ALA A 17 -19.03 1.89 -3.05
C ALA A 17 -19.54 1.09 -1.85
N LEU A 18 -20.55 1.62 -1.13
CA LEU A 18 -21.15 1.00 0.05
C LEU A 18 -22.00 -0.23 -0.31
N GLN A 19 -22.63 -0.26 -1.48
CA GLN A 19 -23.45 -1.38 -1.95
C GLN A 19 -22.63 -2.52 -2.58
N GLY A 20 -21.35 -2.28 -2.88
CA GLY A 20 -20.48 -3.26 -3.51
C GLY A 20 -20.65 -3.39 -5.03
N GLY A 21 -21.30 -2.43 -5.69
CA GLY A 21 -21.52 -2.42 -7.15
C GLY A 21 -22.68 -1.51 -7.58
N PRO A 22 -22.72 -1.07 -8.85
CA PRO A 22 -23.75 -0.15 -9.36
C PRO A 22 -25.09 -0.83 -9.66
N ASN A 23 -25.10 -2.16 -9.78
CA ASN A 23 -26.27 -2.96 -10.19
C ASN A 23 -26.91 -3.72 -9.02
N ASN A 24 -26.39 -3.56 -7.80
CA ASN A 24 -27.07 -4.08 -6.62
C ASN A 24 -28.25 -3.16 -6.32
N GLU A 25 -29.45 -3.70 -6.09
CA GLU A 25 -30.61 -2.86 -5.77
C GLU A 25 -30.25 -1.90 -4.62
N PRO A 26 -30.61 -0.61 -4.73
CA PRO A 26 -30.11 0.38 -3.81
C PRO A 26 -30.71 0.18 -2.42
N THR A 27 -30.02 -0.63 -1.63
CA THR A 27 -30.25 -0.76 -0.20
C THR A 27 -29.55 0.35 0.56
N VAL A 28 -28.89 1.33 -0.07
CA VAL A 28 -28.21 2.42 0.64
C VAL A 28 -28.75 3.76 0.18
N SER A 29 -29.23 4.57 1.13
CA SER A 29 -29.61 5.96 0.89
C SER A 29 -28.70 6.89 1.69
N ILE A 30 -28.08 7.86 1.02
CA ILE A 30 -27.18 8.83 1.65
C ILE A 30 -28.01 9.87 2.40
N VAL A 31 -27.68 10.09 3.66
CA VAL A 31 -28.29 11.14 4.50
C VAL A 31 -27.41 12.39 4.50
N SER A 32 -26.09 12.19 4.60
CA SER A 32 -25.11 13.27 4.48
C SER A 32 -23.79 12.78 3.91
N LEU A 33 -23.15 13.64 3.14
CA LEU A 33 -21.85 13.39 2.53
C LEU A 33 -20.94 14.60 2.74
N LYS A 34 -19.74 14.35 3.29
CA LYS A 34 -18.69 15.35 3.42
C LYS A 34 -17.39 14.79 2.88
N VAL A 35 -16.87 15.44 1.84
CA VAL A 35 -15.55 15.15 1.26
C VAL A 35 -14.55 16.17 1.77
N ILE A 36 -13.49 15.69 2.39
CA ILE A 36 -12.37 16.50 2.85
C ILE A 36 -11.24 16.33 1.81
N PRO A 37 -10.82 17.43 1.16
CA PRO A 37 -9.77 17.37 0.14
C PRO A 37 -8.43 16.92 0.74
N PRO A 38 -7.50 16.44 -0.10
CA PRO A 38 -6.17 16.08 0.34
C PRO A 38 -5.51 17.25 1.07
N THR A 39 -4.84 16.95 2.18
CA THR A 39 -3.88 17.89 2.76
C THR A 39 -2.68 17.87 1.81
N THR A 40 -2.49 18.94 1.04
CA THR A 40 -1.41 19.04 0.05
C THR A 40 -0.07 18.83 0.74
N VAL A 41 0.50 17.65 0.54
CA VAL A 41 1.91 17.38 0.77
C VAL A 41 2.46 17.02 -0.60
N GLU A 42 3.26 17.91 -1.16
CA GLU A 42 3.90 17.68 -2.46
C GLU A 42 4.74 16.39 -2.41
N GLY A 43 4.59 15.52 -3.42
CA GLY A 43 5.47 14.35 -3.62
C GLY A 43 4.85 12.97 -3.40
N TYR A 44 3.58 12.84 -2.99
CA TYR A 44 2.90 11.54 -2.95
C TYR A 44 2.47 11.04 -4.34
N SER A 45 2.41 9.71 -4.53
CA SER A 45 1.97 9.09 -5.80
C SER A 45 0.46 9.22 -6.05
N SER A 46 -0.31 9.69 -5.07
CA SER A 46 -1.78 9.76 -5.13
C SER A 46 -2.31 10.88 -4.27
N ASP A 47 -3.43 11.45 -4.69
CA ASP A 47 -4.24 12.35 -3.89
C ASP A 47 -5.14 11.53 -2.96
N ILE A 48 -5.14 11.85 -1.67
CA ILE A 48 -5.86 11.10 -0.64
C ILE A 48 -7.00 11.95 -0.10
N PHE A 49 -8.23 11.58 -0.45
CA PHE A 49 -9.45 12.23 0.04
C PHE A 49 -9.99 11.46 1.24
N ARG A 50 -10.54 12.17 2.24
CA ARG A 50 -11.34 11.55 3.30
C ARG A 50 -12.81 11.83 3.06
N VAL A 51 -13.61 10.78 3.08
CA VAL A 51 -15.05 10.86 2.88
C VAL A 51 -15.75 10.42 4.15
N GLN A 52 -16.52 11.33 4.75
CA GLN A 52 -17.42 11.05 5.86
C GLN A 52 -18.83 10.94 5.29
N VAL A 53 -19.47 9.80 5.51
CA VAL A 53 -20.80 9.51 4.98
C VAL A 53 -21.70 9.00 6.10
N SER A 54 -22.91 9.53 6.17
CA SER A 54 -23.99 8.93 6.94
C SER A 54 -25.10 8.46 6.00
N TYR A 55 -25.64 7.28 6.25
CA TYR A 55 -26.52 6.59 5.31
C TYR A 55 -27.48 5.63 6.04
N ARG A 56 -28.56 5.24 5.37
CA ARG A 56 -29.51 4.22 5.85
C ARG A 56 -29.48 3.00 4.96
N LYS A 57 -29.75 1.82 5.54
CA LYS A 57 -29.83 0.55 4.82
C LYS A 57 -31.27 0.08 4.63
N GLY A 58 -31.69 -0.14 3.38
CA GLY A 58 -33.05 -0.53 3.00
C GLY A 58 -34.07 0.44 3.56
N ASP A 59 -35.14 -0.08 4.15
CA ASP A 59 -36.19 0.71 4.81
C ASP A 59 -35.88 1.02 6.29
N SER A 60 -34.65 0.75 6.76
CA SER A 60 -34.26 1.04 8.13
C SER A 60 -34.28 2.53 8.42
N THR A 61 -34.84 2.92 9.56
CA THR A 61 -34.76 4.29 10.08
C THR A 61 -33.42 4.58 10.77
N ASN A 62 -32.64 3.54 11.09
CA ASN A 62 -31.34 3.69 11.74
C ASN A 62 -30.30 4.23 10.75
N GLU A 63 -29.66 5.32 11.14
CA GLU A 63 -28.55 5.93 10.41
C GLU A 63 -27.22 5.27 10.84
N GLU A 64 -26.46 4.83 9.86
CA GLU A 64 -25.08 4.38 10.01
C GLU A 64 -24.13 5.47 9.51
N SER A 65 -22.94 5.55 10.09
CA SER A 65 -21.89 6.45 9.62
C SER A 65 -20.60 5.69 9.33
N LYS A 66 -19.87 6.13 8.30
CA LYS A 66 -18.58 5.56 7.92
C LYS A 66 -17.59 6.63 7.52
N SER A 67 -16.32 6.42 7.89
CA SER A 67 -15.19 7.19 7.37
C SER A 67 -14.44 6.34 6.36
N LEU A 68 -14.21 6.90 5.17
CA LEU A 68 -13.54 6.25 4.05
C LEU A 68 -12.34 7.09 3.61
N VAL A 69 -11.32 6.40 3.11
CA VAL A 69 -10.21 6.99 2.37
C VAL A 69 -10.40 6.65 0.89
N VAL A 70 -10.34 7.67 0.03
CA VAL A 70 -10.36 7.51 -1.43
C VAL A 70 -9.01 7.95 -1.97
N LYS A 71 -8.23 6.98 -2.46
CA LYS A 71 -6.90 7.20 -3.04
C LYS A 71 -7.04 7.30 -4.56
N VAL A 72 -6.68 8.47 -5.10
CA VAL A 72 -6.77 8.79 -6.52
C VAL A 72 -5.35 8.91 -7.09
N PRO A 73 -4.94 8.06 -8.05
CA PRO A 73 -3.63 8.17 -8.67
C PRO A 73 -3.34 9.55 -9.24
N ASN A 74 -2.22 10.14 -8.87
CA ASN A 74 -1.78 11.42 -9.41
C ASN A 74 -0.82 11.18 -10.58
N SER A 75 -1.32 11.29 -11.81
CA SER A 75 -0.53 11.05 -13.02
C SER A 75 0.66 12.02 -13.19
N SER A 76 0.64 13.17 -12.54
CA SER A 76 1.73 14.15 -12.56
C SER A 76 2.81 13.89 -11.51
N ALA A 77 2.55 13.01 -10.54
CA ALA A 77 3.54 12.65 -9.53
C ALA A 77 4.76 11.99 -10.20
N LEU A 78 5.97 12.47 -9.86
CA LEU A 78 7.23 12.03 -10.48
C LEU A 78 7.36 10.50 -10.52
N ILE A 79 6.96 9.82 -9.43
CA ILE A 79 7.04 8.36 -9.36
C ILE A 79 6.11 7.67 -10.38
N ASN A 80 4.92 8.20 -10.65
CA ASN A 80 4.01 7.64 -11.66
C ASN A 80 4.47 7.96 -13.08
N VAL A 81 5.11 9.12 -13.27
CA VAL A 81 5.75 9.47 -14.54
C VAL A 81 6.91 8.51 -14.85
N LEU A 82 7.73 8.19 -13.85
CA LEU A 82 8.89 7.31 -14.01
C LEU A 82 8.48 5.83 -14.14
N LEU A 83 7.62 5.33 -13.26
CA LEU A 83 7.26 3.91 -13.20
C LEU A 83 6.15 3.51 -14.18
N GLY A 84 5.47 4.50 -14.77
CA GLY A 84 4.32 4.30 -15.63
C GLY A 84 3.06 3.85 -14.87
N PRO A 85 1.98 3.53 -15.59
CA PRO A 85 0.65 3.29 -14.99
C PRO A 85 0.54 1.96 -14.24
N ILE A 86 1.54 1.07 -14.33
CA ILE A 86 1.48 -0.29 -13.79
C ILE A 86 1.43 -0.27 -12.26
N SER A 87 2.14 0.65 -11.59
CA SER A 87 2.13 0.79 -10.12
C SER A 87 0.72 1.00 -9.57
N CYS A 88 -0.03 1.92 -10.18
CA CYS A 88 -1.40 2.23 -9.78
C CYS A 88 -2.37 1.09 -10.13
N GLN A 89 -2.17 0.43 -11.28
CA GLN A 89 -3.00 -0.70 -11.69
C GLN A 89 -2.83 -1.91 -10.76
N LYS A 90 -1.59 -2.23 -10.35
CA LYS A 90 -1.37 -3.33 -9.41
C LYS A 90 -2.02 -3.04 -8.07
N GLU A 91 -1.90 -1.82 -7.53
CA GLU A 91 -2.46 -1.47 -6.22
C GLU A 91 -3.99 -1.61 -6.26
N PHE A 92 -4.62 -1.09 -7.33
CA PHE A 92 -6.04 -1.22 -7.53
C PHE A 92 -6.51 -2.67 -7.59
N ARG A 93 -5.86 -3.52 -8.39
CA ARG A 93 -6.21 -4.95 -8.48
C ARG A 93 -5.90 -5.71 -7.19
N HIS A 94 -4.85 -5.33 -6.49
CA HIS A 94 -4.52 -5.89 -5.19
C HIS A 94 -5.65 -5.64 -4.19
N HIS A 95 -6.08 -4.39 -4.04
CA HIS A 95 -7.19 -4.02 -3.16
C HIS A 95 -8.52 -4.62 -3.57
N LYS A 96 -8.85 -4.58 -4.86
CA LYS A 96 -10.16 -4.99 -5.39
C LYS A 96 -10.31 -6.51 -5.46
N GLU A 97 -9.26 -7.24 -5.85
CA GLU A 97 -9.37 -8.66 -6.22
C GLU A 97 -8.58 -9.58 -5.28
N LEU A 98 -7.37 -9.19 -4.85
CA LEU A 98 -6.42 -10.12 -4.23
C LEU A 98 -6.45 -10.07 -2.69
N LEU A 99 -6.35 -8.89 -2.07
CA LEU A 99 -6.41 -8.72 -0.60
C LEU A 99 -7.64 -9.39 0.03
N PRO A 100 -8.87 -9.28 -0.53
CA PRO A 100 -10.03 -9.94 0.05
C PRO A 100 -9.89 -11.47 0.08
N LYS A 101 -9.32 -12.08 -0.97
CA LYS A 101 -9.06 -13.52 -1.03
C LYS A 101 -7.98 -13.94 -0.03
N MET A 102 -6.90 -13.17 0.01
CA MET A 102 -5.76 -13.41 0.89
C MET A 102 -6.19 -13.32 2.37
N MET A 103 -6.89 -12.27 2.78
CA MET A 103 -7.37 -12.13 4.16
C MET A 103 -8.35 -13.24 4.55
N LYS A 104 -9.22 -13.66 3.63
CA LYS A 104 -10.19 -14.74 3.84
C LYS A 104 -9.52 -16.09 4.11
N ILE A 105 -8.51 -16.47 3.32
CA ILE A 105 -7.89 -17.80 3.43
C ILE A 105 -7.09 -17.99 4.73
N VAL A 106 -6.54 -16.91 5.30
CA VAL A 106 -5.84 -16.94 6.60
C VAL A 106 -6.67 -16.42 7.77
N ASN A 107 -7.94 -16.06 7.55
CA ASN A 107 -8.83 -15.46 8.55
C ASN A 107 -8.16 -14.32 9.34
N CYS A 108 -7.57 -13.35 8.64
CA CYS A 108 -6.81 -12.26 9.24
C CYS A 108 -6.96 -10.97 8.43
N ALA A 109 -7.42 -9.90 9.06
CA ALA A 109 -7.57 -8.59 8.44
C ALA A 109 -6.26 -7.79 8.53
N PHE A 110 -5.30 -8.07 7.65
CA PHE A 110 -4.01 -7.35 7.63
C PHE A 110 -4.03 -6.07 6.77
N ALA A 111 -5.17 -5.70 6.18
CA ALA A 111 -5.35 -4.48 5.39
C ALA A 111 -6.68 -3.80 5.78
N PRO A 112 -6.85 -2.49 5.47
CA PRO A 112 -8.17 -1.85 5.56
C PRO A 112 -9.20 -2.58 4.69
N GLN A 113 -10.47 -2.56 5.10
CA GLN A 113 -11.54 -3.05 4.24
C GLN A 113 -11.61 -2.23 2.96
N THR A 114 -11.53 -2.89 1.80
CA THR A 114 -11.73 -2.26 0.48
C THR A 114 -13.22 -2.20 0.14
N PHE A 115 -13.63 -1.11 -0.50
CA PHE A 115 -14.97 -0.90 -1.05
C PHE A 115 -14.93 -0.87 -2.58
N TYR A 116 -16.09 -1.08 -3.19
CA TYR A 116 -16.21 -0.99 -4.63
C TYR A 116 -15.89 0.43 -5.13
N SER A 117 -15.33 0.54 -6.34
CA SER A 117 -15.10 1.82 -7.02
C SER A 117 -15.66 1.71 -8.43
N THR A 118 -16.49 2.69 -8.83
CA THR A 118 -16.95 2.86 -10.21
C THR A 118 -15.88 3.50 -11.10
N VAL A 119 -14.80 4.03 -10.51
CA VAL A 119 -13.70 4.69 -11.21
C VAL A 119 -12.47 3.78 -11.21
N GLU A 120 -12.03 3.40 -12.41
CA GLU A 120 -10.84 2.58 -12.60
C GLU A 120 -9.60 3.20 -11.93
N LYS A 121 -8.77 2.35 -11.31
CA LYS A 121 -7.54 2.71 -10.58
C LYS A 121 -7.74 3.54 -9.30
N VAL A 122 -8.96 3.95 -8.95
CA VAL A 122 -9.27 4.60 -7.67
C VAL A 122 -9.53 3.54 -6.61
N VAL A 123 -8.83 3.62 -5.48
CA VAL A 123 -9.02 2.71 -4.34
C VAL A 123 -9.89 3.39 -3.29
N VAL A 124 -10.99 2.74 -2.91
CA VAL A 124 -11.84 3.15 -1.79
C VAL A 124 -11.62 2.18 -0.64
N MET A 125 -11.28 2.68 0.54
CA MET A 125 -10.99 1.85 1.69
C MET A 125 -11.49 2.48 2.99
N GLU A 126 -11.60 1.66 4.03
CA GLU A 126 -11.85 2.10 5.40
C GLU A 126 -10.81 3.13 5.87
N ASP A 127 -11.26 4.23 6.49
CA ASP A 127 -10.35 5.13 7.21
C ASP A 127 -10.02 4.54 8.59
N LEU A 128 -8.79 4.06 8.74
CA LEU A 128 -8.35 3.39 9.96
C LEU A 128 -8.20 4.33 11.17
N LYS A 129 -8.22 5.65 10.99
CA LYS A 129 -7.92 6.62 12.07
C LYS A 129 -8.86 6.58 13.26
N ALA A 130 -10.05 5.98 13.12
CA ALA A 130 -10.99 5.85 14.22
C ALA A 130 -10.49 4.88 15.30
N ASP A 131 -9.97 3.72 14.90
CA ASP A 131 -9.62 2.61 15.80
C ASP A 131 -8.11 2.31 15.83
N TYR A 132 -7.36 2.82 14.85
CA TYR A 132 -5.95 2.55 14.67
C TYR A 132 -5.15 3.85 14.62
N ARG A 133 -3.89 3.76 15.04
CA ARG A 133 -2.94 4.86 14.98
C ARG A 133 -1.59 4.38 14.44
N MET A 134 -0.91 5.27 13.73
CA MET A 134 0.50 5.08 13.41
C MET A 134 1.35 5.39 14.64
N VAL A 135 2.49 4.73 14.75
CA VAL A 135 3.52 5.07 15.74
C VAL A 135 4.17 6.42 15.35
N ALA A 136 4.60 7.19 16.35
CA ALA A 136 5.22 8.49 16.13
C ALA A 136 6.53 8.36 15.32
N ARG A 137 6.79 9.36 14.46
CA ARG A 137 7.90 9.37 13.47
C ARG A 137 9.29 9.15 14.09
N ASN A 138 9.45 9.54 15.35
CA ASN A 138 10.71 9.55 16.08
C ASN A 138 10.83 8.38 17.07
N VAL A 139 9.95 7.39 16.98
CA VAL A 139 9.90 6.24 17.89
C VAL A 139 10.12 4.95 17.10
N GLN A 140 11.00 4.10 17.61
CA GLN A 140 11.20 2.75 17.09
C GLN A 140 10.11 1.82 17.64
N LEU A 141 9.77 0.78 16.87
CA LEU A 141 8.86 -0.26 17.33
C LEU A 141 9.50 -1.04 18.48
N ASP A 142 8.74 -1.26 19.56
CA ASP A 142 9.13 -2.20 20.60
C ASP A 142 8.90 -3.66 20.14
N PHE A 143 9.30 -4.60 20.99
CA PHE A 143 9.21 -6.02 20.69
C PHE A 143 7.78 -6.49 20.39
N GLU A 144 6.77 -6.01 21.11
CA GLU A 144 5.38 -6.44 20.91
C GLU A 144 4.81 -5.93 19.59
N HIS A 145 5.15 -4.70 19.18
CA HIS A 145 4.82 -4.20 17.86
C HIS A 145 5.51 -5.02 16.76
N CYS A 146 6.80 -5.27 16.88
CA CYS A 146 7.56 -6.07 15.90
C CYS A 146 7.00 -7.48 15.75
N LYS A 147 6.68 -8.14 16.87
CA LYS A 147 6.07 -9.47 16.89
C LYS A 147 4.74 -9.48 16.14
N LEU A 148 3.90 -8.48 16.36
CA LEU A 148 2.60 -8.35 15.70
C LEU A 148 2.75 -8.11 14.19
N VAL A 149 3.68 -7.23 13.78
CA VAL A 149 4.01 -6.97 12.37
C VAL A 149 4.48 -8.25 11.68
N LEU A 150 5.47 -8.94 12.25
CA LEU A 150 6.04 -10.16 11.67
C LEU A 150 5.02 -11.31 11.60
N ALA A 151 4.19 -11.49 12.63
CA ALA A 151 3.13 -12.50 12.60
C ALA A 151 2.07 -12.20 11.53
N THR A 152 1.76 -10.92 11.32
CA THR A 152 0.78 -10.47 10.32
C THR A 152 1.35 -10.56 8.91
N LEU A 153 2.62 -10.20 8.73
CA LEU A 153 3.36 -10.35 7.48
C LEU A 153 3.50 -11.83 7.07
N ALA A 154 3.78 -12.72 8.02
CA ALA A 154 3.84 -14.15 7.76
C ALA A 154 2.51 -14.70 7.23
N LYS A 155 1.37 -14.23 7.75
CA LYS A 155 0.03 -14.57 7.22
C LYS A 155 -0.18 -13.99 5.82
N TYR A 156 0.26 -12.77 5.57
CA TYR A 156 0.22 -12.15 4.24
C TYR A 156 1.02 -12.99 3.23
N HIS A 157 2.28 -13.32 3.52
CA HIS A 157 3.12 -14.19 2.70
C HIS A 157 2.49 -15.57 2.48
N ALA A 158 2.07 -16.26 3.56
CA ALA A 158 1.46 -17.59 3.48
C ALA A 158 0.19 -17.62 2.62
N SER A 159 -0.65 -16.58 2.72
CA SER A 159 -1.87 -16.48 1.90
C SER A 159 -1.56 -16.36 0.41
N SER A 160 -0.47 -15.69 0.03
CA SER A 160 -0.03 -15.61 -1.37
C SER A 160 0.39 -16.97 -1.93
N VAL A 161 1.09 -17.77 -1.12
CA VAL A 161 1.52 -19.13 -1.48
C VAL A 161 0.32 -20.05 -1.64
N ALA A 162 -0.62 -19.98 -0.70
CA ALA A 162 -1.83 -20.79 -0.71
C ALA A 162 -2.71 -20.52 -1.94
N LEU A 163 -2.80 -19.26 -2.36
CA LEU A 163 -3.61 -18.85 -3.53
C LEU A 163 -2.87 -18.95 -4.86
N TYR A 164 -1.54 -19.17 -4.87
CA TYR A 164 -0.72 -19.04 -6.07
C TYR A 164 -1.22 -19.92 -7.22
N LYS A 165 -1.58 -21.17 -6.95
CA LYS A 165 -2.05 -22.10 -8.01
C LYS A 165 -3.35 -21.63 -8.68
N GLU A 166 -4.28 -21.09 -7.91
CA GLU A 166 -5.63 -20.69 -8.38
C GLU A 166 -5.67 -19.25 -8.89
N ASN A 167 -4.72 -18.40 -8.50
CA ASN A 167 -4.68 -16.99 -8.84
C ASN A 167 -3.32 -16.55 -9.40
N LYS A 168 -2.60 -17.46 -10.07
CA LYS A 168 -1.24 -17.24 -10.59
C LYS A 168 -1.11 -15.93 -11.37
N GLU A 169 -1.94 -15.73 -12.39
CA GLU A 169 -1.87 -14.54 -13.25
C GLU A 169 -2.08 -13.23 -12.47
N LEU A 170 -3.00 -13.24 -11.50
CA LEU A 170 -3.26 -12.07 -10.66
C LEU A 170 -2.09 -11.79 -9.71
N ILE A 171 -1.53 -12.83 -9.08
CA ILE A 171 -0.37 -12.68 -8.17
C ILE A 171 0.87 -12.24 -8.94
N GLU A 172 1.13 -12.79 -10.13
CA GLU A 172 2.24 -12.37 -10.98
C GLU A 172 2.07 -10.95 -11.51
N PHE A 173 0.84 -10.54 -11.84
CA PHE A 173 0.56 -9.15 -12.21
C PHE A 173 0.79 -8.17 -11.05
N VAL A 174 0.21 -8.48 -9.87
CA VAL A 174 0.36 -7.65 -8.68
C VAL A 174 1.82 -7.62 -8.20
N GLY A 175 2.49 -8.76 -8.27
CA GLY A 175 3.88 -8.95 -7.88
C GLY A 175 4.91 -8.58 -8.95
N LYS A 176 4.51 -7.94 -10.05
CA LYS A 176 5.45 -7.49 -11.07
C LYS A 176 6.37 -6.40 -10.51
N GLU A 177 7.68 -6.60 -10.52
CA GLU A 177 8.65 -5.56 -10.13
C GLU A 177 8.58 -4.35 -11.09
N VAL A 178 8.53 -3.14 -10.53
CA VAL A 178 8.40 -1.88 -11.28
C VAL A 178 9.44 -0.84 -10.91
N PHE A 179 10.02 -0.90 -9.70
CA PHE A 179 11.08 -0.02 -9.22
C PHE A 179 12.46 -0.46 -9.74
N PHE A 180 12.73 -1.77 -9.78
CA PHE A 180 14.00 -2.34 -10.23
C PHE A 180 13.86 -3.29 -11.43
N PRO A 181 13.21 -2.87 -12.54
CA PRO A 181 13.19 -3.69 -13.75
C PRO A 181 14.54 -3.61 -14.48
N GLU A 182 14.85 -4.60 -15.31
CA GLU A 182 16.01 -4.55 -16.20
C GLU A 182 15.98 -3.28 -17.07
N GLY A 183 17.08 -2.53 -17.09
CA GLY A 183 17.15 -1.24 -17.80
C GLY A 183 16.22 -0.15 -17.28
N GLY A 184 15.73 -0.26 -16.04
CA GLY A 184 14.72 0.62 -15.48
C GLY A 184 15.14 2.10 -15.34
N PRO A 185 14.15 3.00 -15.24
CA PRO A 185 14.34 4.45 -15.30
C PRO A 185 15.06 5.02 -14.07
N LEU A 186 15.13 4.27 -12.98
CA LEU A 186 15.78 4.69 -11.73
C LEU A 186 17.29 4.38 -11.70
N ARG A 187 17.84 3.70 -12.73
CA ARG A 187 19.25 3.27 -12.76
C ARG A 187 20.23 4.38 -12.43
N GLN A 188 20.17 5.46 -13.20
CA GLN A 188 21.11 6.58 -13.02
C GLN A 188 20.96 7.23 -11.65
N TRP A 189 19.74 7.33 -11.12
CA TRP A 189 19.50 7.93 -9.81
C TRP A 189 20.10 7.06 -8.70
N VAL A 190 19.95 5.74 -8.77
CA VAL A 190 20.51 4.80 -7.81
C VAL A 190 22.05 4.77 -7.87
N GLU A 191 22.63 4.68 -9.06
CA GLU A 191 24.09 4.64 -9.24
C GLU A 191 24.74 5.96 -8.78
N LEU A 192 24.17 7.11 -9.18
CA LEU A 192 24.65 8.43 -8.77
C LEU A 192 24.47 8.65 -7.27
N GLY A 193 23.32 8.29 -6.71
CA GLY A 193 23.03 8.42 -5.28
C GLY A 193 24.01 7.59 -4.44
N THR A 194 24.27 6.36 -4.85
CA THR A 194 25.24 5.45 -4.21
C THR A 194 26.64 6.06 -4.24
N ARG A 195 27.10 6.56 -5.39
CA ARG A 195 28.42 7.21 -5.51
C ARG A 195 28.51 8.46 -4.64
N THR A 196 27.52 9.32 -4.71
CA THR A 196 27.48 10.60 -3.99
C THR A 196 27.53 10.37 -2.47
N LEU A 197 26.81 9.37 -1.97
CA LEU A 197 26.86 8.98 -0.56
C LEU A 197 28.25 8.48 -0.16
N GLY A 198 28.86 7.60 -0.97
CA GLY A 198 30.22 7.12 -0.76
C GLY A 198 31.25 8.25 -0.71
N GLU A 199 31.22 9.17 -1.68
CA GLU A 199 32.13 10.33 -1.72
C GLU A 199 31.92 11.27 -0.52
N SER A 200 30.67 11.46 -0.08
CA SER A 200 30.35 12.26 1.10
C SER A 200 30.91 11.65 2.38
N LEU A 201 30.74 10.34 2.56
CA LEU A 201 31.30 9.60 3.70
C LEU A 201 32.83 9.66 3.70
N GLN A 202 33.47 9.54 2.52
CA GLN A 202 34.91 9.64 2.39
C GLN A 202 35.42 11.03 2.81
N LYS A 203 34.75 12.11 2.38
CA LYS A 203 35.08 13.49 2.77
C LYS A 203 34.92 13.74 4.27
N GLN A 204 33.99 13.03 4.92
CA GLN A 204 33.76 13.11 6.35
C GLN A 204 34.70 12.22 7.19
N GLY A 205 35.62 11.48 6.56
CA GLY A 205 36.58 10.60 7.24
C GLY A 205 36.08 9.18 7.53
N TYR A 206 34.88 8.82 7.07
CA TYR A 206 34.25 7.51 7.25
C TYR A 206 34.66 6.52 6.16
N LYS A 207 35.97 6.29 6.01
CA LYS A 207 36.53 5.54 4.87
C LYS A 207 35.96 4.12 4.72
N GLU A 208 35.86 3.37 5.82
CA GLU A 208 35.35 1.99 5.78
C GLU A 208 33.92 1.91 5.23
N TYR A 209 33.05 2.83 5.63
CA TYR A 209 31.69 2.91 5.13
C TYR A 209 31.64 3.44 3.69
N ALA A 210 32.47 4.42 3.36
CA ALA A 210 32.57 4.94 2.00
C ALA A 210 32.94 3.85 0.99
N ASP A 211 33.90 2.99 1.35
CA ASP A 211 34.37 1.89 0.49
C ASP A 211 33.22 0.92 0.15
N VAL A 212 32.26 0.68 1.06
CA VAL A 212 31.08 -0.16 0.79
C VAL A 212 30.24 0.38 -0.36
N PHE A 213 29.98 1.70 -0.39
CA PHE A 213 29.18 2.33 -1.44
C PHE A 213 29.97 2.48 -2.73
N LEU A 214 31.21 3.00 -2.64
CA LEU A 214 32.03 3.27 -3.81
C LEU A 214 32.40 2.00 -4.58
N SER A 215 32.65 0.87 -3.88
CA SER A 215 32.99 -0.40 -4.54
C SER A 215 31.82 -1.03 -5.30
N ARG A 216 30.59 -0.52 -5.12
CA ARG A 216 29.37 -1.04 -5.75
C ARG A 216 28.72 -0.02 -6.68
N ALA A 217 29.15 1.24 -6.68
CA ALA A 217 28.46 2.31 -7.38
C ALA A 217 28.23 2.03 -8.88
N ASP A 218 29.15 1.31 -9.53
CA ASP A 218 29.06 0.97 -10.96
C ASP A 218 28.15 -0.22 -11.28
N ASN A 219 27.86 -1.09 -10.32
CA ASN A 219 27.07 -2.32 -10.54
C ASN A 219 25.89 -2.48 -9.57
N ILE A 220 25.65 -1.52 -8.67
CA ILE A 220 24.61 -1.57 -7.65
C ILE A 220 23.23 -1.76 -8.26
N TRP A 221 22.96 -1.16 -9.42
CA TRP A 221 21.70 -1.33 -10.12
C TRP A 221 21.46 -2.79 -10.50
N ASP A 222 22.45 -3.41 -11.16
CA ASP A 222 22.33 -4.79 -11.62
C ASP A 222 22.23 -5.75 -10.42
N LEU A 223 22.95 -5.49 -9.33
CA LEU A 223 22.81 -6.22 -8.06
C LEU A 223 21.40 -6.12 -7.47
N LEU A 224 20.81 -4.92 -7.48
CA LEU A 224 19.44 -4.70 -6.99
C LEU A 224 18.43 -5.42 -7.89
N VAL A 225 18.53 -5.30 -9.21
CA VAL A 225 17.66 -6.00 -10.16
C VAL A 225 17.71 -7.51 -9.91
N GLU A 226 18.89 -8.11 -9.81
CA GLU A 226 19.02 -9.54 -9.53
C GLU A 226 18.45 -9.93 -8.16
N SER A 227 18.63 -9.10 -7.13
CA SER A 227 18.10 -9.39 -5.79
C SER A 227 16.57 -9.39 -5.73
N MET A 228 15.90 -8.66 -6.63
CA MET A 228 14.44 -8.58 -6.68
C MET A 228 13.80 -9.73 -7.46
N LYS A 229 14.56 -10.49 -8.24
CA LYS A 229 14.03 -11.58 -9.06
C LYS A 229 13.56 -12.75 -8.19
N PRO A 230 12.43 -13.40 -8.53
CA PRO A 230 12.06 -14.67 -7.93
C PRO A 230 13.18 -15.70 -8.12
N GLN A 231 13.42 -16.53 -7.11
CA GLN A 231 14.47 -17.55 -7.12
C GLN A 231 13.86 -18.94 -7.34
N PRO A 232 14.05 -19.59 -8.51
CA PRO A 232 13.54 -20.93 -8.76
C PRO A 232 14.06 -21.95 -7.73
N GLY A 233 13.19 -22.86 -7.28
CA GLY A 233 13.56 -23.85 -6.25
C GLY A 233 13.54 -23.32 -4.81
N HIS A 234 13.29 -22.01 -4.61
CA HIS A 234 13.10 -21.40 -3.30
C HIS A 234 11.64 -21.02 -3.06
N LEU A 235 11.31 -20.76 -1.79
CA LEU A 235 10.03 -20.18 -1.41
C LEU A 235 9.96 -18.72 -1.89
N ASN A 236 9.14 -18.46 -2.89
CA ASN A 236 8.79 -17.12 -3.32
C ASN A 236 7.38 -16.80 -2.84
N VAL A 237 7.17 -15.56 -2.43
CA VAL A 237 5.92 -15.05 -1.87
C VAL A 237 5.62 -13.68 -2.49
N LEU A 238 4.36 -13.29 -2.47
CA LEU A 238 4.03 -11.90 -2.73
C LEU A 238 4.46 -11.07 -1.52
N ASN A 239 5.40 -10.15 -1.73
CA ASN A 239 5.89 -9.22 -0.73
C ASN A 239 5.03 -7.94 -0.74
N HIS A 240 4.92 -7.27 0.40
CA HIS A 240 4.35 -5.92 0.49
C HIS A 240 5.20 -4.94 -0.32
N GLY A 241 6.53 -5.03 -0.17
CA GLY A 241 7.55 -4.31 -0.93
C GLY A 241 7.79 -2.86 -0.50
N ASP A 242 7.15 -2.41 0.58
CA ASP A 242 7.31 -1.08 1.19
C ASP A 242 6.81 -1.10 2.66
N LEU A 243 7.27 -2.07 3.45
CA LEU A 243 6.76 -2.30 4.81
C LEU A 243 7.57 -1.52 5.86
N TRP A 244 7.36 -0.22 5.90
CA TRP A 244 8.00 0.70 6.86
C TRP A 244 6.98 1.31 7.82
N LEU A 245 7.46 2.02 8.86
CA LEU A 245 6.68 2.50 10.00
C LEU A 245 5.37 3.23 9.62
N PHE A 246 5.36 4.00 8.53
CA PHE A 246 4.20 4.81 8.14
C PHE A 246 3.16 4.06 7.33
N ASN A 247 3.47 2.84 6.91
CA ASN A 247 2.53 1.93 6.29
C ASN A 247 1.92 0.97 7.32
N LEU A 248 2.16 1.19 8.62
CA LEU A 248 1.68 0.35 9.73
C LEU A 248 0.68 1.12 10.61
N PHE A 249 -0.55 0.62 10.69
CA PHE A 249 -1.58 1.13 11.59
C PHE A 249 -1.86 0.10 12.69
N PHE A 250 -1.69 0.50 13.94
CA PHE A 250 -1.85 -0.36 15.11
C PHE A 250 -3.14 -0.04 15.87
N LYS A 251 -3.86 -1.07 16.28
CA LYS A 251 -4.95 -1.01 17.25
C LYS A 251 -4.43 -1.41 18.62
N TYR A 252 -4.93 -0.74 19.65
CA TYR A 252 -4.51 -0.96 21.03
C TYR A 252 -5.69 -1.36 21.90
N ASN A 253 -5.45 -2.21 22.89
CA ASN A 253 -6.43 -2.52 23.93
C ASN A 253 -6.46 -1.41 25.01
N GLU A 254 -7.31 -1.58 26.03
CA GLU A 254 -7.43 -0.65 27.17
C GLU A 254 -6.12 -0.52 27.96
N ALA A 255 -5.28 -1.57 27.99
CA ALA A 255 -3.96 -1.58 28.60
C ALA A 255 -2.87 -0.89 27.75
N LYS A 256 -3.24 -0.34 26.58
CA LYS A 256 -2.35 0.30 25.60
C LYS A 256 -1.34 -0.66 24.96
N GLU A 257 -1.64 -1.95 24.90
CA GLU A 257 -0.83 -2.96 24.21
C GLU A 257 -1.31 -3.09 22.75
N PRO A 258 -0.40 -3.26 21.77
CA PRO A 258 -0.78 -3.45 20.39
C PRO A 258 -1.43 -4.83 20.21
N VAL A 259 -2.64 -4.88 19.65
CA VAL A 259 -3.42 -6.13 19.47
C VAL A 259 -3.70 -6.48 18.01
N GLU A 260 -3.69 -5.50 17.11
CA GLU A 260 -3.88 -5.71 15.67
C GLU A 260 -3.03 -4.71 14.88
N VAL A 261 -2.53 -5.12 13.72
CA VAL A 261 -1.83 -4.25 12.78
C VAL A 261 -2.42 -4.44 11.39
N LYS A 262 -2.66 -3.32 10.71
CA LYS A 262 -3.04 -3.27 9.30
C LYS A 262 -1.97 -2.56 8.50
N PHE A 263 -1.65 -3.10 7.33
CA PHE A 263 -0.73 -2.50 6.39
C PHE A 263 -1.49 -1.68 5.35
N ILE A 264 -0.86 -0.62 4.85
CA ILE A 264 -1.39 0.22 3.78
C ILE A 264 -0.33 0.44 2.70
N ASP A 265 -0.76 0.93 1.54
CA ASP A 265 0.09 1.28 0.41
C ASP A 265 0.82 0.09 -0.23
N TYR A 266 0.06 -0.71 -0.98
CA TYR A 266 0.55 -1.93 -1.64
C TYR A 266 1.06 -1.69 -3.08
N GLN A 267 1.42 -0.45 -3.44
CA GLN A 267 1.90 -0.10 -4.79
C GLN A 267 3.28 -0.67 -5.14
N ALA A 268 4.03 -1.11 -4.13
CA ALA A 268 5.40 -1.65 -4.29
C ALA A 268 5.47 -3.17 -4.23
N SER A 269 4.33 -3.86 -4.21
CA SER A 269 4.28 -5.32 -4.11
C SER A 269 5.05 -5.98 -5.23
N ARG A 270 5.79 -7.04 -4.87
CA ARG A 270 6.66 -7.80 -5.77
C ARG A 270 6.68 -9.28 -5.39
N TYR A 271 6.81 -10.17 -6.35
CA TYR A 271 6.87 -11.61 -6.10
C TYR A 271 8.34 -12.05 -6.05
N THR A 272 8.84 -12.39 -4.86
CA THR A 272 10.25 -12.75 -4.63
C THR A 272 10.42 -13.47 -3.29
N LEU A 273 11.65 -13.64 -2.83
CA LEU A 273 11.96 -14.22 -1.51
C LEU A 273 11.28 -13.44 -0.37
N PRO A 274 10.78 -14.12 0.68
CA PRO A 274 10.10 -13.47 1.82
C PRO A 274 11.02 -12.54 2.62
N VAL A 275 12.34 -12.76 2.56
CA VAL A 275 13.32 -11.93 3.27
C VAL A 275 13.27 -10.48 2.83
N MET A 276 12.79 -10.18 1.62
CA MET A 276 12.79 -8.82 1.07
C MET A 276 11.83 -7.85 1.79
N ASP A 277 10.87 -8.35 2.56
CA ASP A 277 10.03 -7.53 3.46
C ASP A 277 10.57 -7.44 4.90
N LEU A 278 11.65 -8.15 5.23
CA LEU A 278 12.21 -8.23 6.59
C LEU A 278 13.45 -7.36 6.80
N VAL A 279 14.08 -6.89 5.70
CA VAL A 279 15.34 -6.11 5.71
C VAL A 279 15.09 -4.62 5.66
#